data_AF-A0A956IJC0-F1
#
_entry.id   AF-A0A956IJC0-F1
#
_cell.length_a   1.000
_cell.length_b   1.000
_cell.length_c   1.000
_cell.angle_alpha   90.00
_cell.angle_beta   90.00
_cell.angle_gamma   90.00
#
_symmetry.space_group_name_H-M   'P 1'
#
loop_
_entity.id
_entity.type
_entity.pdbx_description
1 polymer ?
#
loop_
_entity_poly.entity_id
_entity_poly.type
_entity_poly.pdbx_seq_one_letter_code
_entity_poly.pdbx_strand_id
1 'polypeptide(L)' 'FFTTKRPGEGTGLGLALCRRIAEEHGGELSFETAPGAGSEFALRLPVAT' A
#
# COMPACT_ATOMS: atom_id res chain seq x y z
N PHE A 1 -3.72 -8.32 7.31
CA PHE A 1 -3.05 -7.16 7.95
C PHE A 1 -1.65 -7.59 8.35
N PHE A 2 -0.66 -6.70 8.25
CA PHE A 2 0.74 -7.04 8.50
C PHE A 2 1.52 -5.80 8.97
N THR A 3 2.40 -5.96 9.95
CA THR A 3 3.33 -4.91 10.39
C THR A 3 4.64 -5.53 10.86
N THR A 4 5.74 -4.82 10.61
CA THR A 4 7.07 -5.13 11.17
C THR A 4 7.32 -4.43 12.51
N LYS A 5 6.37 -3.59 12.98
CA LYS A 5 6.46 -2.87 14.25
C LYS A 5 6.13 -3.79 15.43
N ARG A 6 6.56 -3.40 16.63
CA ARG A 6 6.28 -4.19 17.85
C ARG A 6 4.77 -4.19 18.16
N PRO A 7 4.28 -5.17 18.94
CA PRO A 7 2.89 -5.18 19.40
C PRO A 7 2.52 -3.86 20.07
N GLY A 8 1.39 -3.27 19.67
CA GLY A 8 0.91 -1.98 20.19
C GLY A 8 1.44 -0.72 19.47
N GLU A 9 2.46 -0.83 18.61
CA GLU A 9 3.05 0.33 17.90
C GLU A 9 2.42 0.58 16.51
N GLY A 10 1.47 -0.27 16.11
CA GLY A 10 0.76 -0.14 14.85
C GLY A 10 -0.23 -1.26 14.64
N THR A 11 -1.25 -1.00 13.82
CA THR A 11 -2.31 -1.95 13.50
C THR A 11 -2.00 -2.80 12.26
N GLY A 12 -1.04 -2.38 11.43
CA GLY A 12 -0.71 -3.05 10.17
C GLY A 12 -1.82 -2.98 9.11
N LEU A 13 -2.73 -2.00 9.23
CA LEU A 13 -3.89 -1.85 8.35
C LEU A 13 -3.66 -0.90 7.16
N GLY A 14 -2.68 0.00 7.24
CA GLY A 14 -2.51 1.10 6.26
C GLY A 14 -2.46 0.63 4.80
N LEU A 15 -1.53 -0.27 4.46
CA LEU A 15 -1.40 -0.77 3.08
C LEU A 15 -2.63 -1.57 2.60
N ALA A 16 -3.29 -2.30 3.50
CA ALA A 16 -4.51 -3.03 3.16
C ALA A 16 -5.65 -2.07 2.82
N LEU A 17 -5.76 -0.96 3.55
CA LEU A 17 -6.72 0.09 3.27
C LEU A 17 -6.40 0.82 1.97
N CYS A 18 -5.15 1.20 1.74
CA CYS A 18 -4.73 1.85 0.49
C CYS A 18 -5.05 0.99 -0.74
N ARG A 19 -4.77 -0.32 -0.69
CA ARG A 19 -5.09 -1.25 -1.78
C ARG A 19 -6.60 -1.29 -2.06
N ARG A 20 -7.41 -1.44 -1.01
CA ARG A 20 -8.88 -1.46 -1.16
C ARG A 20 -9.39 -0.16 -1.76
N ILE A 21 -8.93 0.98 -1.28
CA ILE A 21 -9.33 2.29 -1.81
C ILE A 21 -8.94 2.38 -3.30
N ALA A 22 -7.73 1.98 -3.68
CA ALA A 22 -7.31 1.97 -5.08
C ALA A 22 -8.24 1.11 -5.95
N GLU A 23 -8.53 -0.12 -5.52
CA GLU A 23 -9.44 -1.06 -6.21
C GLU A 23 -10.86 -0.48 -6.35
N GLU A 24 -11.41 0.14 -5.29
CA GLU A 24 -12.72 0.78 -5.29
C GLU A 24 -12.81 1.96 -6.29
N HIS A 25 -11.68 2.58 -6.64
CA HIS A 25 -11.59 3.65 -7.64
C HIS A 25 -11.16 3.14 -9.02
N GLY A 26 -11.18 1.82 -9.25
CA GLY A 26 -10.75 1.21 -10.52
C GLY A 26 -9.25 1.35 -10.81
N GLY A 27 -8.47 1.65 -9.78
CA GLY A 27 -7.03 1.80 -9.85
C GLY A 27 -6.27 0.61 -9.28
N GLU A 28 -4.97 0.80 -9.14
CA GLU A 28 -4.02 -0.24 -8.74
C GLU A 28 -2.92 0.34 -7.84
N LEU A 29 -2.62 -0.37 -6.75
CA LEU A 29 -1.47 -0.09 -5.90
C LEU A 29 -0.38 -1.15 -6.14
N SER A 30 0.78 -0.71 -6.61
CA SER A 30 1.97 -1.55 -6.85
C SER A 30 3.13 -1.10 -5.97
N PHE A 31 4.15 -1.94 -5.81
CA PHE A 31 5.34 -1.60 -5.04
C PHE A 31 6.57 -2.29 -5.59
N GLU A 32 7.72 -1.64 -5.41
CA GLU A 32 9.04 -2.19 -5.68
C GLU A 32 9.89 -2.04 -4.43
N THR A 33 10.69 -3.04 -4.10
CA THR A 33 11.59 -2.98 -2.95
C THR A 33 12.78 -3.89 -3.15
N ALA A 34 13.93 -3.43 -2.68
CA ALA A 34 15.14 -4.23 -2.59
C ALA A 34 15.78 -4.01 -1.21
N PRO A 35 16.34 -5.05 -0.57
CA PRO A 35 17.05 -4.91 0.70
C PRO A 35 18.11 -3.80 0.63
N GLY A 36 18.05 -2.86 1.56
CA GLY A 36 19.00 -1.74 1.64
C GLY A 36 18.70 -0.55 0.71
N ALA A 37 17.76 -0.66 -0.24
CA ALA A 37 17.39 0.43 -1.16
C ALA A 37 16.09 1.16 -0.75
N GLY A 38 15.38 0.65 0.25
CA GLY A 38 14.06 1.15 0.65
C GLY A 38 12.92 0.49 -0.13
N SER A 39 11.75 1.13 -0.09
CA SER A 39 10.54 0.64 -0.75
C SER A 39 9.83 1.80 -1.43
N GLU A 40 9.45 1.62 -2.69
CA GLU A 40 8.64 2.54 -3.47
C GLU A 40 7.24 1.97 -3.64
N PHE A 41 6.22 2.81 -3.47
CA PHE A 41 4.82 2.44 -3.68
C PHE A 41 4.22 3.38 -4.73
N ALA A 42 3.62 2.80 -5.76
CA ALA A 42 3.02 3.54 -6.88
C ALA A 42 1.52 3.26 -6.97
N LEU A 43 0.73 4.33 -6.92
CA LEU A 43 -0.72 4.31 -7.12
C LEU A 43 -1.06 4.78 -8.53
N ARG A 44 -1.74 3.93 -9.31
CA ARG A 44 -2.28 4.27 -10.63
C ARG A 44 -3.79 4.37 -10.56
N LEU A 45 -4.36 5.46 -11.06
CA LEU A 45 -5.80 5.71 -11.11
C LEU A 45 -6.23 6.06 -12.54
N PRO A 46 -7.43 5.67 -12.99
CA PRO A 46 -8.02 6.17 -14.23
C PRO A 46 -8.23 7.70 -14.17
N VAL A 47 -7.99 8.39 -15.29
CA VAL A 47 -8.17 9.85 -15.39
C VAL A 47 -9.65 10.25 -15.49
N ALA A 48 -10.48 9.38 -16.05
CA ALA A 48 -11.93 9.52 -16.16
C ALA A 48 -12.58 8.14 -16.31
N THR A 49 -13.86 8.06 -15.95
CA THR A 49 -14.70 6.86 -16.07
C THR A 49 -15.43 6.83 -17.40
#